data_AF-A0A946BTL9-F1
#
_entry.id   AF-A0A946BTL9-F1
#
_cell.length_a   1.000
_cell.length_b   1.000
_cell.length_c   1.000
_cell.angle_alpha   90.00
_cell.angle_beta   90.00
_cell.angle_gamma   90.00
#
_symmetry.space_group_name_H-M   'P 1'
#
loop_
_entity.id
_entity.type
_entity.pdbx_description
1 polymer ?
#
loop_
_entity_poly.entity_id
_entity_poly.type
_entity_poly.pdbx_seq_one_letter_code
_entity_poly.pdbx_strand_id
1 'polypeptide(L)'
;MLTAEHCVTRFHKGVARREWVLKKGQRRNKALDIFVYNFVALKILIPNFEVLEKNMAGVEAKPLKKANKSYKIWREGSFVNGFR
;
A
#
# COMPACT_ATOMS: atom_id res chain seq x y z
N MET A 1 -12.37 -9.35 -10.64
CA MET A 1 -11.12 -9.92 -11.22
C MET A 1 -9.93 -9.47 -10.36
N LEU A 2 -9.20 -10.42 -9.77
CA LEU A 2 -8.24 -10.17 -8.66
C LEU A 2 -6.84 -9.71 -9.09
N THR A 3 -6.42 -10.00 -10.32
CA THR A 3 -5.10 -9.60 -10.86
C THR A 3 -5.15 -8.19 -11.45
N ALA A 4 -4.08 -7.39 -11.30
CA ALA A 4 -4.01 -6.05 -11.89
C ALA A 4 -3.76 -6.10 -13.40
N GLU A 5 -3.11 -7.16 -13.86
CA GLU A 5 -2.78 -7.41 -15.26
C GLU A 5 -3.79 -8.36 -15.91
N HIS A 6 -3.87 -8.28 -17.23
CA HIS A 6 -4.60 -9.22 -18.08
C HIS A 6 -3.77 -9.55 -19.31
N CYS A 7 -3.89 -10.78 -19.78
CA CYS A 7 -3.25 -11.22 -21.01
C CYS A 7 -4.05 -10.68 -22.20
N VAL A 8 -3.38 -9.94 -23.09
CA VAL A 8 -3.93 -9.42 -24.34
C VAL A 8 -3.14 -10.01 -25.49
N THR A 9 -3.83 -10.42 -26.57
CA THR A 9 -3.18 -10.84 -27.80
C THR A 9 -2.94 -9.61 -28.67
N ARG A 10 -1.67 -9.26 -28.92
CA ARG A 10 -1.28 -8.19 -29.85
C ARG A 10 -0.58 -8.78 -31.05
N PHE A 11 -0.82 -8.20 -32.22
CA PHE A 11 -0.16 -8.62 -33.46
C PHE A 11 1.03 -7.70 -33.72
N HIS A 12 2.22 -8.27 -33.80
CA HIS A 12 3.43 -7.57 -34.23
C HIS A 12 3.93 -8.21 -35.52
N LYS A 13 3.94 -7.44 -36.62
CA LYS A 13 4.31 -7.92 -37.96
C LYS A 13 3.51 -9.16 -38.39
N GLY A 14 2.19 -9.17 -38.12
CA GLY A 14 1.31 -10.29 -38.45
C GLY A 14 1.41 -11.51 -37.52
N VAL A 15 2.33 -11.52 -36.55
CA VAL A 15 2.46 -12.60 -35.58
C VAL A 15 1.76 -12.24 -34.28
N ALA A 16 0.85 -13.12 -33.84
CA ALA A 16 0.19 -13.01 -32.55
C ALA A 16 1.20 -13.21 -31.41
N ARG A 17 1.33 -12.22 -30.54
CA ARG A 17 2.11 -12.28 -29.29
C ARG A 17 1.18 -12.03 -28.12
N ARG A 18 1.39 -12.79 -27.03
CA ARG A 18 0.70 -12.56 -25.76
C ARG A 18 1.49 -11.54 -24.96
N GLU A 19 0.84 -10.43 -24.63
CA GLU A 19 1.40 -9.38 -23.77
C GLU A 19 0.54 -9.28 -22.50
N TRP A 20 1.18 -9.22 -21.34
CA TRP A 20 0.50 -8.94 -20.08
C TRP A 20 0.45 -7.42 -19.89
N VAL A 21 -0.76 -6.87 -19.90
CA VAL A 21 -0.98 -5.42 -19.83
C VAL A 21 -1.77 -5.09 -18.56
N LEU A 22 -1.40 -4.00 -17.90
CA LEU A 22 -2.15 -3.47 -16.76
C LEU A 22 -3.58 -3.09 -17.21
N LYS A 23 -4.59 -3.49 -16.44
CA LYS A 23 -5.97 -3.16 -16.76
C LYS A 23 -6.18 -1.66 -16.71
N LYS A 24 -6.92 -1.12 -17.68
CA LYS A 24 -7.28 0.30 -17.73
C LYS A 24 -7.99 0.70 -16.43
N GLY A 25 -7.48 1.73 -15.75
CA GLY A 25 -8.02 2.21 -14.47
C GLY A 25 -7.47 1.51 -13.21
N GLN A 26 -6.64 0.47 -13.35
CA GLN A 26 -5.86 -0.08 -12.23
C GLN A 26 -4.48 0.58 -12.23
N ARG A 27 -4.08 1.20 -11.12
CA ARG A 27 -2.74 1.78 -10.93
C ARG A 27 -1.79 0.89 -10.12
N ARG A 28 -2.29 -0.20 -9.51
CA ARG A 28 -1.60 -0.92 -8.43
C ARG A 28 -1.50 -2.41 -8.74
N ASN A 29 -0.31 -2.98 -8.60
CA ASN A 29 -0.08 -4.41 -8.78
C ASN A 29 -0.34 -5.15 -7.46
N LYS A 30 -1.53 -5.77 -7.34
CA LYS A 30 -1.92 -6.53 -6.15
C LYS A 30 -0.99 -7.69 -5.81
N ALA A 31 -0.39 -8.34 -6.80
CA ALA A 31 0.54 -9.45 -6.56
C ALA A 31 1.84 -8.94 -5.95
N LEU A 32 2.35 -7.80 -6.44
CA LEU A 32 3.51 -7.13 -5.85
C LEU A 32 3.20 -6.63 -4.44
N ASP A 33 2.04 -6.02 -4.22
CA ASP A 33 1.62 -5.55 -2.89
C ASP A 33 1.61 -6.73 -1.88
N ILE A 34 0.99 -7.85 -2.25
CA ILE A 34 0.95 -9.06 -1.41
C ILE A 34 2.35 -9.62 -1.15
N PHE A 35 3.20 -9.69 -2.19
CA PHE A 35 4.58 -10.16 -2.03
C PHE A 35 5.37 -9.27 -1.06
N VAL A 36 5.27 -7.94 -1.21
CA VAL A 36 5.95 -6.98 -0.34
C VAL A 36 5.47 -7.10 1.11
N TYR A 37 4.16 -7.22 1.34
CA TYR A 37 3.63 -7.44 2.69
C TYR A 37 4.15 -8.73 3.32
N ASN A 38 4.10 -9.85 2.58
CA ASN A 38 4.58 -11.14 3.07
C ASN A 38 6.09 -11.10 3.36
N PHE A 39 6.88 -10.49 2.48
CA PHE A 39 8.32 -10.36 2.65
C PHE A 39 8.67 -9.53 3.89
N VAL A 40 7.98 -8.41 4.12
CA VAL A 40 8.16 -7.57 5.31
C VAL A 40 7.75 -8.32 6.57
N ALA A 41 6.63 -9.04 6.55
CA ALA A 41 6.17 -9.84 7.69
C ALA A 41 7.21 -10.91 8.09
N LEU A 42 7.82 -11.60 7.12
CA LEU A 42 8.90 -12.56 7.38
C LEU A 42 10.13 -11.90 8.02
N LYS A 43 10.51 -10.71 7.56
CA LYS A 43 11.64 -9.95 8.14
C LYS A 43 11.36 -9.45 9.55
N ILE A 44 10.12 -9.07 9.84
CA ILE A 44 9.69 -8.69 11.19
C ILE A 44 9.67 -9.92 12.12
N LEU A 45 9.24 -11.08 11.62
CA LEU A 45 9.14 -12.30 12.42
C LEU A 45 10.52 -12.88 12.79
N ILE A 46 11.51 -12.73 11.92
CA ILE A 46 12.88 -13.24 12.13
C ILE A 46 13.87 -12.07 12.07
N PRO A 47 13.88 -11.20 13.09
CA PRO A 47 14.85 -10.11 13.16
C PRO A 47 16.24 -10.65 13.53
N ASN A 48 17.27 -10.01 13.00
CA ASN A 48 18.64 -10.26 13.46
C ASN A 48 18.90 -9.42 14.72
N PHE A 49 18.87 -10.06 15.88
CA PHE A 49 19.00 -9.40 17.18
C PHE A 49 20.37 -8.76 17.42
N GLU A 50 21.46 -9.34 16.94
CA GLU A 50 22.80 -8.76 17.08
C GLU A 50 22.93 -7.41 16.36
N VAL A 51 22.33 -7.33 15.17
CA VAL A 51 22.27 -6.07 14.40
C VAL A 51 21.32 -5.09 15.07
N LEU A 52 20.20 -5.58 15.62
CA LEU A 52 19.23 -4.76 16.33
C LEU A 52 19.87 -4.09 17.56
N GLU A 53 20.60 -4.84 18.38
CA GLU A 53 21.30 -4.33 19.58
C GLU A 53 22.31 -3.24 19.23
N LYS A 54 23.13 -3.46 18.19
CA LYS A 54 24.09 -2.44 17.69
C LYS A 54 23.38 -1.17 17.22
N ASN A 55 22.23 -1.31 16.57
CA ASN A 55 21.43 -0.17 16.09
C ASN A 55 20.68 0.55 17.22
N MET A 56 20.36 -0.15 18.31
CA MET A 56 19.68 0.42 19.47
C MET A 56 20.64 1.07 20.47
N ALA A 57 21.92 0.68 20.46
CA ALA A 57 22.95 1.30 21.30
C ALA A 57 23.09 2.80 20.95
N GLY A 58 22.66 3.67 21.88
CA GLY A 58 22.71 5.12 21.73
C GLY A 58 21.40 5.78 21.27
N VAL A 59 20.33 5.02 21.06
CA VAL A 59 19.00 5.59 20.82
C VAL A 59 18.32 5.85 22.16
N GLU A 60 18.40 7.08 22.65
CA GLU A 60 17.56 7.50 23.77
C GLU A 60 16.08 7.39 23.38
N ALA A 61 15.27 6.77 24.25
CA ALA A 61 13.85 6.61 24.02
C ALA A 61 13.19 7.99 23.92
N LYS A 62 12.93 8.44 22.69
CA LYS A 62 12.18 9.68 22.46
C LYS A 62 10.81 9.51 23.11
N PRO A 63 10.38 10.42 24.01
CA PRO A 63 9.08 10.30 24.64
C PRO A 63 8.01 10.28 23.55
N LEU A 64 7.12 9.29 23.60
CA LEU A 64 5.99 9.19 22.68
C LEU A 64 5.21 10.51 22.74
N LYS A 65 5.23 11.28 21.66
CA LYS A 65 4.40 12.48 21.53
C LYS A 65 2.95 12.01 21.59
N LYS A 66 2.24 12.28 22.69
CA LYS A 66 0.81 12.01 22.79
C LYS A 66 0.12 12.67 21.60
N ALA A 67 -0.59 11.88 20.80
CA ALA A 67 -1.30 12.36 19.62
C ALA A 67 -2.54 13.17 20.05
N ASN A 68 -2.34 14.43 20.43
CA ASN A 68 -3.42 15.38 20.64
C ASN A 68 -3.88 15.91 19.28
N LYS A 69 -4.67 15.12 18.54
CA LYS A 69 -5.51 15.66 17.48
C LYS A 69 -6.95 15.28 17.76
N SER A 70 -7.68 16.18 18.40
CA SER A 70 -9.12 16.22 18.16
C SER A 70 -9.29 16.58 16.69
N TYR A 71 -9.73 15.60 15.89
CA TYR A 71 -10.13 15.88 14.52
C TYR A 71 -11.25 16.92 14.60
N LYS A 72 -11.07 18.10 14.00
CA LYS A 72 -12.18 19.06 13.87
C LYS A 72 -13.23 18.42 12.99
N ILE A 73 -14.31 17.94 13.61
CA ILE A 73 -15.51 17.53 12.88
C ILE A 73 -16.04 18.81 12.22
N TRP A 74 -15.91 18.92 10.90
CA TRP A 74 -16.54 19.99 10.15
C TRP A 74 -18.04 19.74 10.21
N ARG A 75 -18.78 20.55 10.98
CA ARG A 75 -20.24 20.53 10.96
C ARG A 75 -20.70 21.36 9.76
N GLU A 76 -20.50 20.81 8.57
CA GLU A 76 -21.08 21.34 7.35
C GLU A 76 -22.56 20.92 7.33
N GLY A 77 -23.47 21.90 7.41
CA GLY A 77 -24.88 21.82 7.05
C GLY A 77 -25.70 20.64 7.58
N SER A 78 -26.64 20.90 8.49
CA SER A 78 -27.76 19.99 8.75
C SER A 78 -28.38 19.53 7.43
N PHE A 79 -28.48 18.22 7.22
CA PHE A 79 -29.08 17.52 6.07
C PHE A 79 -30.49 18.04 5.69
N VAL A 80 -31.13 18.82 6.56
CA VAL A 80 -32.54 19.19 6.49
C VAL A 80 -32.81 20.50 5.74
N ASN A 81 -31.80 21.32 5.39
CA ASN A 81 -32.04 22.64 4.76
C ASN A 81 -31.79 22.69 3.23
N GLY A 82 -31.68 21.54 2.55
CA GLY A 82 -31.32 21.46 1.12
C GLY A 82 -32.47 21.32 0.12
N PHE A 83 -33.73 21.32 0.56
CA PHE A 83 -34.90 21.30 -0.33
C PHE A 83 -35.77 22.53 -0.07
N ARG A 84 -35.64 23.54 -0.94
CA ARG A 84 -36.66 24.56 -1.16
C ARG A 84 -36.73 24.87 -2.64
#